data_AF-A0A845LTN8-F1
#
_entry.id   AF-A0A845LTN8-F1
#
_cell.length_a   1.000
_cell.length_b   1.000
_cell.length_c   1.000
_cell.angle_alpha   90.00
_cell.angle_beta   90.00
_cell.angle_gamma   90.00
#
_symmetry.space_group_name_H-M   'P 1'
#
loop_
_entity.id
_entity.type
_entity.pdbx_description
1 polymer ?
#
loop_
_entity_poly.entity_id
_entity_poly.type
_entity_poly.pdbx_seq_one_letter_code
_entity_poly.pdbx_strand_id
1 'polypeptide(L)' 'MKTLKITGMSCGHCERRVKNALEEIEGVTVISVSASEDRAEVETSVEDDVLIAAIEEVGYTVTEIN' A
#
# COMPACT_ATOMS: atom_id res chain seq x y z
N MET A 1 -10.57 5.99 -5.53
CA MET A 1 -9.28 6.32 -4.88
C MET A 1 -9.40 5.93 -3.42
N LYS A 2 -8.39 5.22 -2.91
CA LYS A 2 -8.27 4.77 -1.52
C LYS A 2 -6.90 5.19 -0.99
N THR A 3 -6.85 5.56 0.28
CA THR A 3 -5.63 5.93 1.01
C THR A 3 -5.39 4.90 2.10
N LEU A 4 -4.32 4.13 1.98
CA LEU A 4 -3.93 3.13 2.96
C LEU A 4 -2.89 3.72 3.90
N LYS A 5 -3.13 3.62 5.20
CA LYS A 5 -2.17 3.98 6.24
C LYS A 5 -1.39 2.74 6.62
N ILE A 6 -0.08 2.78 6.44
CA ILE A 6 0.79 1.61 6.52
C ILE A 6 1.84 1.86 7.59
N THR A 7 1.92 0.95 8.54
CA THR A 7 2.92 0.97 9.61
C THR A 7 4.09 0.04 9.27
N GLY A 8 5.29 0.43 9.71
CA GLY A 8 6.52 -0.34 9.51
C GLY A 8 7.38 0.11 8.32
N MET A 9 6.96 1.13 7.56
CA MET A 9 7.77 1.70 6.48
C MET A 9 8.85 2.65 7.00
N SER A 10 9.91 2.12 7.60
CA SER A 10 10.95 2.95 8.24
C SER A 10 12.06 3.46 7.31
N CYS A 11 12.04 3.15 6.00
CA CYS A 11 13.10 3.52 5.06
C CYS A 11 12.58 3.66 3.62
N GLY A 12 13.25 4.43 2.75
CA GLY A 12 12.88 4.59 1.34
C GLY A 12 12.88 3.29 0.50
N HIS A 13 13.53 2.23 0.97
CA HIS A 13 13.37 0.89 0.38
C HIS A 13 12.01 0.25 0.68
N CYS A 14 11.37 0.61 1.79
CA CYS A 14 10.06 0.10 2.18
C CYS A 14 8.96 0.62 1.25
N GLU A 15 9.04 1.90 0.88
CA GLU A 15 8.14 2.54 -0.08
C GLU A 15 8.09 1.78 -1.41
N ARG A 16 9.26 1.46 -1.98
CA ARG A 16 9.35 0.73 -3.26
C ARG A 16 8.77 -0.68 -3.16
N ARG A 17 8.97 -1.36 -2.02
CA ARG A 17 8.40 -2.70 -1.81
C ARG A 17 6.88 -2.67 -1.78
N VAL A 18 6.30 -1.76 -0.99
CA VAL A 18 4.85 -1.57 -0.91
C VAL A 18 4.28 -1.19 -2.27
N LYS A 19 4.91 -0.23 -2.96
CA LYS A 19 4.48 0.17 -4.29
C LYS A 19 4.43 -1.02 -5.25
N ASN A 20 5.52 -1.79 -5.34
CA ASN A 20 5.57 -2.95 -6.24
C ASN A 20 4.49 -3.97 -5.91
N ALA A 21 4.30 -4.29 -4.62
CA ALA A 21 3.27 -5.25 -4.19
C ALA A 21 1.86 -4.81 -4.60
N LEU A 22 1.56 -3.52 -4.49
CA LEU A 22 0.28 -2.96 -4.92
C LEU A 22 0.12 -2.94 -6.44
N GLU A 23 1.19 -2.67 -7.19
CA GLU A 23 1.20 -2.69 -8.67
C GLU A 23 1.05 -4.11 -9.25
N GLU A 24 1.36 -5.16 -8.49
CA GLU A 24 1.15 -6.55 -8.91
C GLU A 24 -0.33 -6.99 -8.85
N ILE A 25 -1.20 -6.22 -8.19
CA ILE A 25 -2.63 -6.53 -8.07
C ILE A 25 -3.36 -6.01 -9.32
N GLU A 26 -4.01 -6.92 -10.05
CA GLU A 26 -4.86 -6.54 -11.18
C GLU A 26 -5.99 -5.60 -10.74
N GLY A 27 -6.12 -4.46 -11.42
CA GLY A 27 -7.13 -3.44 -11.10
C GLY A 27 -6.70 -2.46 -10.00
N VAL A 28 -5.43 -2.46 -9.58
CA VAL A 28 -4.85 -1.44 -8.71
C VAL A 28 -3.91 -0.54 -9.52
N THR A 29 -4.15 0.77 -9.42
CA THR A 29 -3.26 1.80 -9.95
C THR A 29 -2.64 2.56 -8.79
N VAL A 30 -1.33 2.46 -8.60
CA VAL A 30 -0.66 3.20 -7.52
C VAL A 30 -0.44 4.65 -7.94
N ILE A 31 -1.00 5.58 -7.16
CA ILE A 31 -0.88 7.02 -7.39
C ILE A 31 0.37 7.56 -6.72
N SER A 32 0.52 7.26 -5.42
CA SER A 32 1.66 7.69 -4.62
C SER A 32 1.89 6.71 -3.47
N VAL A 33 3.14 6.57 -3.03
CA VAL A 33 3.48 5.90 -1.77
C VAL A 33 4.48 6.81 -1.08
N SER A 34 4.28 7.06 0.20
CA SER A 34 5.09 7.97 1.01
C SER A 34 5.44 7.28 2.32
N ALA A 35 6.68 6.80 2.42
CA ALA A 35 7.18 6.26 3.69
C ALA A 35 7.28 7.36 4.78
N SER A 36 7.52 8.61 4.39
CA SER A 36 7.57 9.75 5.33
C SER A 36 6.22 10.07 5.96
N GLU A 37 5.13 9.76 5.27
CA GLU A 37 3.76 10.02 5.72
C GLU A 37 3.01 8.74 6.13
N ASP A 38 3.70 7.60 6.15
CA ASP A 38 3.15 6.28 6.46
C ASP A 38 1.87 5.98 5.68
N ARG A 39 1.81 6.37 4.39
CA ARG A 39 0.60 6.20 3.56
C ARG A 39 0.88 5.83 2.10
N ALA A 40 -0.08 5.16 1.49
CA ALA A 40 -0.13 4.84 0.08
C ALA A 40 -1.48 5.27 -0.51
N GLU A 41 -1.46 5.97 -1.64
CA GLU A 41 -2.65 6.36 -2.39
C GLU A 41 -2.77 5.48 -3.63
N VAL A 42 -3.91 4.83 -3.78
CA VAL A 42 -4.20 3.96 -4.91
C VAL A 42 -5.56 4.26 -5.52
N GLU A 43 -5.68 4.10 -6.83
CA GLU A 43 -6.95 4.04 -7.51
C GLU A 43 -7.28 2.59 -7.82
N THR A 44 -8.35 2.09 -7.20
CA THR A 44 -8.76 0.71 -7.38
C THR A 44 -10.24 0.52 -7.09
N SER A 45 -10.79 -0.56 -7.64
CA SER A 45 -12.12 -1.10 -7.32
C SER A 45 -12.05 -2.42 -6.54
N VAL A 46 -10.84 -2.92 -6.23
CA VAL A 46 -10.68 -4.16 -5.45
C VAL A 46 -11.06 -3.96 -3.98
N GLU A 47 -11.38 -5.06 -3.31
CA GLU A 47 -11.70 -5.07 -1.89
C GLU A 47 -10.50 -4.72 -1.02
N ASP A 48 -10.77 -4.12 0.13
CA ASP A 48 -9.74 -3.66 1.07
C ASP A 48 -8.84 -4.81 1.55
N ASP A 49 -9.43 -5.98 1.83
CA ASP A 49 -8.70 -7.19 2.21
C ASP A 49 -7.62 -7.60 1.20
N VAL A 50 -7.84 -7.39 -0.10
CA VAL A 50 -6.85 -7.72 -1.15
C VAL A 50 -5.62 -6.81 -1.03
N LEU A 51 -5.85 -5.53 -0.77
CA LEU A 51 -4.78 -4.55 -0.59
C LEU A 51 -4.00 -4.82 0.70
N ILE A 52 -4.72 -5.15 1.78
CA ILE A 52 -4.13 -5.47 3.08
C ILE A 52 -3.24 -6.71 2.94
N ALA A 53 -3.76 -7.79 2.35
CA ALA A 53 -3.01 -9.02 2.16
C ALA A 53 -1.69 -8.81 1.40
N ALA A 54 -1.72 -8.07 0.29
CA ALA A 54 -0.52 -7.80 -0.50
C ALA A 54 0.54 -7.00 0.29
N ILE A 55 0.10 -6.05 1.13
CA ILE A 55 0.99 -5.26 2.00
C ILE A 55 1.56 -6.13 3.14
N GLU A 56 0.76 -7.05 3.70
CA GLU A 56 1.20 -8.00 4.72
C GLU A 56 2.18 -9.03 4.17
N GLU A 57 2.03 -9.48 2.93
CA GLU A 57 2.95 -10.40 2.26
C GLU A 57 4.37 -9.83 2.13
N VAL A 58 4.50 -8.51 1.96
CA VAL A 58 5.80 -7.83 1.93
C VAL A 58 6.31 -7.40 3.32
N GLY A 59 5.56 -7.70 4.38
CA GLY A 59 5.96 -7.53 5.78
C GLY A 59 5.58 -6.19 6.40
N TYR A 60 4.53 -5.53 5.91
CA TYR A 60 3.99 -4.28 6.48
C TYR A 60 2.55 -4.47 6.92
N THR A 61 2.03 -3.54 7.72
CA THR A 61 0.66 -3.65 8.25
C THR A 61 -0.15 -2.42 7.91
N VAL A 62 -1.31 -2.62 7.29
CA VAL A 62 -2.29 -1.56 7.05
C VAL A 62 -3.11 -1.35 8.31
N THR A 63 -3.13 -0.13 8.84
CA THR A 63 -3.90 0.21 10.05
C THR A 63 -5.20 0.94 9.76
N GLU A 64 -5.32 1.55 8.58
CA GLU A 64 -6.47 2.36 8.22
C GLU A 64 -6.59 2.46 6.69
N ILE A 65 -7.81 2.49 6.17
CA ILE A 65 -8.10 2.73 4.75
C ILE A 65 -9.20 3.81 4.69
N ASN A 66 -8.95 4.88 3.93
CA ASN A 66 -9.88 6.00 3.71
C ASN A 66 -10.18 6.25 2.24
#